data_AF-A0A4V6PX04-F1
#
_entry.id   AF-A0A4V6PX04-F1
#
_cell.length_a   1.000
_cell.length_b   1.000
_cell.length_c   1.000
_cell.angle_alpha   90.00
_cell.angle_beta   90.00
_cell.angle_gamma   90.00
#
_symmetry.space_group_name_H-M   'P 1'
#
loop_
_entity.id
_entity.type
_entity.pdbx_description
1 polymer ?
#
loop_
_entity_poly.entity_id
_entity_poly.type
_entity_poly.pdbx_seq_one_letter_code
_entity_poly.pdbx_strand_id
1 'polypeptide(L)' 'MALQRCPECRKKISESAKFCPHCGFSFAEADLEIYRQRLEQRRLHNREVNRKSAKLQLIWLLVFALVIALTSWLAN' A
#
# COMPACT_ATOMS: atom_id res chain seq x y z
N MET A 1 19.48 -17.75 -21.86
CA MET A 1 19.11 -18.07 -20.46
C MET A 1 18.08 -17.05 -20.01
N ALA A 2 16.86 -17.48 -19.69
CA ALA A 2 15.82 -16.60 -19.20
C ALA A 2 16.07 -16.28 -17.72
N LEU A 3 16.08 -14.99 -17.38
CA LEU A 3 16.36 -14.47 -16.05
C LEU A 3 15.13 -13.72 -15.56
N GLN A 4 14.58 -14.15 -14.43
CA GLN A 4 13.47 -13.46 -13.76
C GLN A 4 13.97 -12.53 -12.65
N ARG A 5 13.12 -11.62 -12.19
CA ARG A 5 13.42 -10.76 -11.03
C ARG A 5 12.77 -11.33 -9.77
N CYS A 6 13.53 -11.44 -8.69
CA CYS A 6 12.98 -11.84 -7.39
C CYS A 6 11.92 -10.82 -6.92
N PRO A 7 10.73 -11.25 -6.46
CA PRO A 7 9.66 -10.35 -6.05
C PRO A 7 9.98 -9.54 -4.79
N GLU A 8 10.85 -10.06 -3.90
CA GLU A 8 11.30 -9.35 -2.70
C GLU A 8 12.44 -8.37 -2.99
N CYS A 9 13.58 -8.86 -3.46
CA CYS A 9 14.80 -8.05 -3.55
C CYS A 9 15.06 -7.43 -4.93
N ARG A 10 14.23 -7.77 -5.94
CA ARG A 10 14.29 -7.27 -7.34
C ARG A 10 15.58 -7.55 -8.10
N LYS A 11 16.50 -8.35 -7.54
CA LYS A 11 17.71 -8.83 -8.23
C LYS A 11 17.36 -9.89 -9.28
N LYS A 12 18.17 -9.98 -10.34
CA LYS A 12 18.01 -10.96 -11.42
C LYS A 12 18.45 -12.34 -10.93
N ILE A 13 17.64 -13.35 -11.21
CA ILE A 13 17.90 -14.76 -10.83
C ILE A 13 17.52 -15.68 -11.99
N SER A 14 18.04 -16.91 -11.97
CA SER A 14 17.61 -17.95 -12.90
C SER A 14 16.14 -18.29 -12.71
N GLU A 15 15.40 -18.57 -13.79
CA GLU A 15 14.02 -19.05 -13.72
C GLU A 15 13.90 -20.39 -12.99
N SER A 16 14.93 -21.23 -13.04
CA SER A 16 14.98 -22.54 -12.39
C SER A 16 15.37 -22.50 -10.90
N ALA A 17 15.65 -21.33 -10.33
CA ALA A 17 16.10 -21.21 -8.94
C ALA A 17 14.94 -21.46 -7.97
N LYS A 18 15.08 -22.48 -7.10
CA LYS A 18 14.11 -22.78 -6.02
C LYS A 18 14.11 -21.73 -4.90
N PHE A 19 15.25 -21.07 -4.69
CA PHE A 19 15.44 -20.02 -3.70
C PHE A 19 16.24 -18.87 -4.31
N CYS A 20 15.97 -17.64 -3.85
CA CYS A 20 16.76 -16.49 -4.23
C CYS A 20 18.11 -16.51 -3.50
N PRO A 21 19.26 -16.55 -4.19
CA PRO A 21 20.59 -16.56 -3.56
C PRO A 21 20.94 -15.23 -2.86
N HIS A 22 20.14 -14.18 -3.05
CA HIS A 22 20.44 -12.85 -2.51
C HIS A 22 19.64 -12.48 -1.27
N CYS A 23 18.40 -12.98 -1.12
CA CYS A 23 17.55 -12.70 0.03
C CYS A 23 16.97 -13.95 0.71
N GLY A 24 17.15 -15.13 0.13
CA GLY A 24 16.61 -16.38 0.67
C GLY A 24 15.14 -16.65 0.34
N PHE A 25 14.48 -15.79 -0.44
CA PHE A 25 13.06 -15.98 -0.82
C PHE A 25 12.85 -17.33 -1.53
N SER A 26 11.91 -18.12 -1.03
CA SER A 26 11.51 -19.41 -1.58
C SER A 26 10.49 -19.25 -2.70
N PHE A 27 10.70 -19.95 -3.81
CA PHE A 27 9.76 -20.01 -4.94
C PHE A 27 8.86 -21.25 -4.87
N ALA A 28 8.78 -21.92 -3.71
CA ALA A 28 7.79 -22.95 -3.48
C ALA A 28 6.36 -22.35 -3.54
N GLU A 29 5.40 -23.14 -4.01
CA GLU A 29 4.02 -22.69 -4.21
C GLU A 29 3.39 -22.16 -2.92
N ALA A 30 3.58 -22.85 -1.80
CA ALA A 30 3.09 -22.42 -0.50
C ALA A 30 3.64 -21.04 -0.07
N ASP A 31 4.93 -20.79 -0.26
CA ASP A 31 5.56 -19.51 0.08
C ASP A 31 5.09 -18.38 -0.84
N LEU A 32 4.89 -18.68 -2.13
CA LEU A 32 4.33 -17.74 -3.11
C LEU A 32 2.88 -17.36 -2.78
N GLU A 33 2.07 -18.31 -2.34
CA GLU A 33 0.70 -18.06 -1.88
C GLU A 33 0.68 -17.14 -0.65
N ILE A 34 1.49 -17.45 0.36
CA ILE A 34 1.64 -16.59 1.55
C ILE A 34 2.11 -15.19 1.16
N TYR A 35 3.07 -15.08 0.24
CA TYR A 35 3.55 -13.79 -0.26
C TYR A 35 2.43 -12.99 -0.95
N ARG A 36 1.63 -13.62 -1.80
CA ARG A 36 0.47 -12.99 -2.47
C ARG A 36 -0.58 -12.54 -1.45
N GLN A 37 -0.88 -13.37 -0.46
CA GLN A 37 -1.81 -13.02 0.63
C GLN A 37 -1.32 -11.79 1.39
N ARG A 38 -0.05 -11.72 1.77
CA ARG A 38 0.53 -10.54 2.45
C ARG A 38 0.42 -9.27 1.60
N LEU A 39 0.66 -9.37 0.28
CA LEU A 39 0.50 -8.23 -0.63
C LEU A 39 -0.96 -7.77 -0.69
N GLU A 40 -1.92 -8.70 -0.75
CA GLU A 40 -3.34 -8.38 -0.76
C GLU A 40 -3.80 -7.76 0.56
N GLN A 41 -3.39 -8.33 1.70
CA GLN A 41 -3.62 -7.76 3.02
C GLN A 41 -3.11 -6.32 3.11
N ARG A 42 -1.90 -6.06 2.62
CA ARG A 42 -1.34 -4.70 2.59
C ARG A 42 -2.16 -3.76 1.70
N ARG A 43 -2.67 -4.22 0.56
CA ARG A 43 -3.54 -3.43 -0.33
C ARG A 43 -4.85 -3.07 0.37
N LEU A 44 -5.49 -4.03 1.02
CA LEU A 44 -6.74 -3.82 1.75
C LEU A 44 -6.54 -2.87 2.93
N HIS A 45 -5.49 -3.08 3.73
CA HIS A 45 -5.13 -2.19 4.82
C HIS A 45 -4.92 -0.74 4.34
N ASN A 46 -4.12 -0.56 3.27
CA ASN A 46 -3.90 0.77 2.69
C ASN A 46 -5.20 1.41 2.19
N ARG A 47 -6.12 0.62 1.60
CA ARG A 47 -7.44 1.10 1.17
C ARG A 47 -8.29 1.57 2.35
N GLU A 48 -8.27 0.83 3.45
CA GLU A 48 -8.96 1.21 4.69
C GLU A 48 -8.38 2.48 5.31
N VAL A 49 -7.05 2.58 5.40
CA VAL A 49 -6.37 3.78 5.88
C VAL A 49 -6.73 4.98 5.01
N ASN A 50 -6.65 4.82 3.68
CA ASN A 50 -7.00 5.90 2.75
C ASN A 50 -8.47 6.33 2.88
N ARG A 51 -9.40 5.38 3.12
CA ARG A 51 -10.81 5.68 3.38
C ARG A 51 -11.00 6.46 4.68
N LYS A 52 -10.28 6.12 5.75
CA LYS A 52 -10.32 6.86 7.03
C LYS A 52 -9.76 8.27 6.85
N SER A 53 -8.63 8.42 6.16
CA SER A 53 -8.04 9.73 5.84
C SER A 53 -9.00 10.62 5.03
N ALA A 54 -9.68 10.06 4.02
CA ALA A 54 -10.66 10.80 3.23
C ALA A 54 -11.84 11.32 4.08
N LYS A 55 -12.34 10.53 5.03
CA LYS A 55 -13.37 10.98 5.98
C LYS A 55 -12.90 12.15 6.84
N LEU A 56 -11.66 12.08 7.35
CA LEU A 56 -11.08 13.16 8.13
C LEU A 56 -10.90 14.44 7.30
N GLN A 57 -10.48 14.31 6.03
CA GLN A 57 -10.38 15.44 5.12
C GLN A 57 -11.72 16.14 4.92
N LEU A 58 -12.82 15.39 4.72
CA LEU A 58 -14.15 15.97 4.61
C LEU A 58 -14.58 16.71 5.88
N ILE A 59 -14.29 16.16 7.06
CA ILE A 59 -14.59 16.83 8.34
C ILE A 59 -13.81 18.15 8.45
N TRP A 60 -12.52 18.15 8.13
CA TRP A 60 -11.69 19.36 8.15
C TRP A 60 -12.20 20.43 7.17
N LEU A 61 -12.62 20.02 5.97
CA LEU A 61 -13.20 20.95 4.99
C LEU A 61 -14.50 21.59 5.49
N LEU A 62 -15.37 20.82 6.16
CA LEU A 62 -16.59 21.35 6.76
C LEU A 62 -16.28 22.34 7.89
N VAL A 63 -15.36 22.00 8.79
CA VAL A 63 -14.93 22.90 9.87
C VAL A 63 -14.36 24.20 9.30
N PHE A 64 -13.49 24.10 8.30
CA PHE A 64 -12.90 25.27 7.64
C PHE A 64 -13.96 26.17 6.99
N ALA A 65 -14.94 25.58 6.29
CA ALA A 65 -16.05 26.32 5.68
C ALA A 65 -16.92 27.04 6.73
N LEU A 66 -17.22 26.39 7.87
CA LEU A 66 -17.96 27.00 8.96
C LEU A 66 -17.20 28.17 9.59
N VAL A 67 -15.90 28.02 9.81
CA VAL A 67 -15.05 29.11 10.33
C VAL A 67 -15.09 30.32 9.39
N ILE A 68 -14.91 30.10 8.07
CA ILE A 68 -15.00 31.18 7.08
C ILE A 68 -16.37 31.87 7.15
N ALA A 69 -17.47 31.10 7.13
CA ALA A 69 -18.82 31.65 7.19
C ALA A 69 -19.07 32.50 8.45
N LEU A 70 -18.60 32.03 9.62
CA LEU A 70 -18.69 32.77 10.88
C LEU A 70 -17.89 34.07 10.84
N THR A 71 -16.66 34.03 10.32
CA THR A 71 -15.82 35.23 10.20
C THR A 71 -16.45 36.27 9.27
N SER A 72 -17.04 35.84 8.15
CA SER A 72 -17.74 36.72 7.22
C SER A 72 -19.01 37.32 7.83
N TRP A 73 -19.75 36.56 8.63
CA TRP A 73 -20.98 37.03 9.30
C TRP A 73 -20.69 38.04 10.41
N LEU A 74 -19.63 37.84 11.21
CA LEU A 74 -19.26 38.78 12.28
C LEU A 74 -18.68 40.10 11.75
N ALA A 75 -18.13 40.10 10.53
CA ALA A 75 -17.51 41.28 9.91
C ALA A 75 -18.49 42.16 9.11
N ASN A 76 -19.71 41.68 8.84
CA ASN A 76 -20.74 42.38 8.07
C ASN A 76 -21.90 42.83 8.96
#